data_AF-A0A0R1P0C9-F1
#
_entry.id   AF-A0A0R1P0C9-F1
#
_cell.length_a   1.000
_cell.length_b   1.000
_cell.length_c   1.000
_cell.angle_alpha   90.00
_cell.angle_beta   90.00
_cell.angle_gamma   90.00
#
_symmetry.space_group_name_H-M   'P 1'
#
loop_
_entity.id
_entity.type
_entity.pdbx_description
1 polymer ?
#
loop_
_entity_poly.entity_id
_entity_poly.type
_entity_poly.pdbx_seq_one_letter_code
_entity_poly.pdbx_strand_id
1 'polypeptide(L)'
;MKKSLVTMVAILVVPLALAGCSTQSNNQDTSKSSSSSNSQTAAESDSQSSSVTTANNSNSPRALKVQYQDESFTTTLDHEYYEEHLYKYVPGSVDRNKTYSWDSKNVSSQTKVHVDKRAIATFKDEDDHEAEHETFFRIKIGNHANQKYWVSDDALQDDHENDFDD
;
A
#
# COMPACT_ATOMS: atom_id res chain seq x y z
N MET A 1 31.61 15.08 39.74
CA MET A 1 31.25 14.11 40.79
C MET A 1 29.98 13.35 40.38
N LYS A 2 29.78 12.14 40.90
CA LYS A 2 28.85 11.14 40.34
C LYS A 2 27.45 11.27 40.97
N LYS A 3 26.38 11.26 40.18
CA LYS A 3 25.01 10.94 40.62
C LYS A 3 24.29 10.15 39.53
N SER A 4 24.40 8.82 39.61
CA SER A 4 23.53 7.89 38.89
C SER A 4 22.29 7.64 39.75
N LEU A 5 21.12 7.51 39.13
CA LEU A 5 19.89 7.10 39.82
C LEU A 5 19.17 6.08 38.94
N VAL A 6 18.90 4.92 39.54
CA VAL A 6 18.44 3.68 38.91
C VAL A 6 17.02 3.36 39.40
N THR A 7 16.37 2.37 38.78
CA THR A 7 15.11 1.72 39.22
C THR A 7 13.83 2.55 39.00
N MET A 8 12.66 1.98 38.69
CA MET A 8 12.23 0.56 38.69
C MET A 8 11.53 0.15 37.38
N VAL A 9 11.74 -1.11 36.98
CA VAL A 9 10.87 -1.84 36.04
C VAL A 9 9.81 -2.57 36.86
N ALA A 10 8.53 -2.40 36.53
CA ALA A 10 7.42 -3.15 37.10
C ALA A 10 6.85 -4.12 36.05
N ILE A 11 7.14 -5.41 36.20
CA ILE A 11 6.56 -6.48 35.39
C ILE A 11 5.24 -6.90 36.06
N LEU A 12 4.13 -6.77 35.35
CA LEU A 12 2.81 -7.21 35.84
C LEU A 12 2.42 -8.50 35.10
N VAL A 13 2.59 -9.64 35.78
CA VAL A 13 2.19 -10.96 35.28
C VAL A 13 0.71 -11.19 35.59
N VAL A 14 -0.07 -11.59 34.58
CA VAL A 14 -1.49 -11.97 34.71
C VAL A 14 -1.61 -13.47 34.36
N PRO A 15 -2.34 -14.28 35.15
CA PRO A 15 -2.21 -15.74 35.11
C PRO A 15 -2.94 -16.44 33.95
N LEU A 16 -2.51 -17.66 33.68
CA LEU A 16 -3.13 -18.58 32.71
C LEU A 16 -4.50 -19.06 33.19
N ALA A 17 -5.46 -19.14 32.28
CA ALA A 17 -6.68 -19.94 32.44
C ALA A 17 -6.54 -21.26 31.68
N LEU A 18 -6.92 -22.37 32.33
CA LEU A 18 -6.94 -23.72 31.79
C LEU A 18 -8.39 -24.24 31.73
N ALA A 19 -8.58 -25.28 30.92
CA ALA A 19 -9.80 -26.05 30.68
C ALA A 19 -10.86 -25.38 29.75
N GLY A 20 -11.65 -26.15 28.99
CA GLY A 20 -11.77 -27.61 29.00
C GLY A 20 -12.11 -28.23 27.64
N CYS A 21 -11.81 -29.52 27.52
CA CYS A 21 -12.23 -30.35 26.39
C CYS A 21 -13.59 -31.00 26.69
N SER A 22 -14.45 -31.12 25.68
CA SER A 22 -15.51 -32.13 25.65
C SER A 22 -15.56 -32.75 24.25
N THR A 23 -15.72 -34.08 24.21
CA THR A 23 -15.55 -34.91 23.01
C THR A 23 -16.83 -35.70 22.73
N GLN A 24 -17.02 -36.12 21.47
CA GLN A 24 -17.95 -37.15 20.99
C GLN A 24 -19.45 -36.76 20.91
N SER A 25 -20.25 -37.30 19.96
CA SER A 25 -20.02 -38.48 19.10
C SER A 25 -20.71 -38.46 17.72
N ASN A 26 -20.02 -39.04 16.74
CA ASN A 26 -20.47 -39.90 15.62
C ASN A 26 -21.80 -39.67 14.88
N ASN A 27 -21.72 -39.54 13.55
CA ASN A 27 -21.85 -40.63 12.55
C ASN A 27 -21.06 -40.18 11.29
N GLN A 28 -20.05 -40.89 10.77
CA GLN A 28 -20.14 -42.00 9.79
C GLN A 28 -21.27 -41.80 8.76
N ASP A 29 -21.00 -41.71 7.45
CA ASP A 29 -20.09 -42.58 6.68
C ASP A 29 -19.04 -41.92 5.75
N THR A 30 -18.00 -42.72 5.51
CA THR A 30 -16.98 -42.68 4.45
C THR A 30 -17.57 -42.48 3.04
N SER A 31 -16.96 -41.77 2.07
CA SER A 31 -15.60 -41.23 1.92
C SER A 31 -15.63 -40.01 0.94
N LYS A 32 -14.56 -39.29 0.56
CA LYS A 32 -13.11 -39.60 0.50
C LYS A 32 -12.23 -38.32 0.59
N SER A 33 -10.93 -38.50 0.42
CA SER A 33 -9.83 -37.53 0.34
C SER A 33 -9.93 -36.55 -0.86
N SER A 34 -9.43 -35.30 -0.83
CA SER A 34 -8.43 -34.68 0.07
C SER A 34 -8.50 -33.14 0.17
N SER A 35 -8.16 -32.60 1.37
CA SER A 35 -7.68 -31.24 1.73
C SER A 35 -8.46 -30.01 1.22
N SER A 36 -9.23 -29.26 2.04
CA SER A 36 -8.87 -28.40 3.21
C SER A 36 -8.05 -27.15 2.86
N SER A 37 -8.35 -25.94 3.33
CA SER A 37 -9.23 -25.54 4.45
C SER A 37 -9.90 -24.18 4.23
N ASN A 38 -11.20 -24.10 4.55
CA ASN A 38 -11.94 -22.84 4.69
C ASN A 38 -11.79 -22.30 6.11
N SER A 39 -11.79 -20.98 6.31
CA SER A 39 -11.91 -20.36 7.64
C SER A 39 -13.01 -19.31 7.61
N GLN A 40 -14.12 -19.57 8.31
CA GLN A 40 -15.13 -18.56 8.61
C GLN A 40 -14.77 -17.84 9.90
N THR A 41 -14.92 -16.52 9.92
CA THR A 41 -15.04 -15.71 11.15
C THR A 41 -16.23 -14.77 11.00
N ALA A 42 -16.99 -14.61 12.08
CA ALA A 42 -18.23 -13.85 12.09
C ALA A 42 -18.03 -12.43 12.65
N ALA A 43 -18.78 -11.50 12.04
CA ALA A 43 -19.16 -10.14 12.44
C ALA A 43 -18.58 -9.51 13.71
N GLU A 44 -18.05 -8.28 13.55
CA GLU A 44 -18.39 -7.15 14.41
C GLU A 44 -18.82 -5.97 13.53
N SER A 45 -19.90 -5.29 13.91
CA SER A 45 -20.38 -4.07 13.23
C SER A 45 -19.80 -2.85 13.94
N ASP A 46 -18.94 -2.10 13.27
CA ASP A 46 -18.53 -0.77 13.72
C ASP A 46 -18.98 0.30 12.72
N SER A 47 -19.51 1.41 13.24
CA SER A 47 -20.30 2.37 12.48
C SER A 47 -19.49 3.63 12.19
N GLN A 48 -18.75 3.67 11.07
CA GLN A 48 -18.04 4.89 10.68
C GLN A 48 -18.01 5.17 9.17
N SER A 49 -18.75 6.22 8.80
CA SER A 49 -18.65 7.07 7.61
C SER A 49 -18.16 6.45 6.29
N SER A 50 -19.10 6.23 5.39
CA SER A 50 -18.88 5.82 3.99
C SER A 50 -18.04 6.84 3.21
N SER A 51 -16.77 6.49 2.96
CA SER A 51 -16.03 6.94 1.77
C SER A 51 -15.80 5.72 0.89
N VAL A 52 -16.11 5.83 -0.40
CA VAL A 52 -16.10 4.69 -1.34
C VAL A 52 -14.68 4.13 -1.45
N THR A 53 -14.44 3.02 -0.75
CA THR A 53 -13.21 2.24 -0.84
C THR A 53 -13.46 1.10 -1.81
N THR A 54 -13.28 1.36 -3.09
CA THR A 54 -13.31 0.28 -4.10
C THR A 54 -12.01 -0.51 -3.99
N ALA A 55 -12.04 -1.61 -3.25
CA ALA A 55 -11.05 -2.67 -3.40
C ALA A 55 -11.32 -3.34 -4.75
N ASN A 56 -10.78 -2.78 -5.83
CA ASN A 56 -10.95 -3.34 -7.17
C ASN A 56 -10.34 -4.74 -7.21
N ASN A 57 -11.19 -5.75 -7.39
CA ASN A 57 -10.81 -6.92 -8.17
C ASN A 57 -10.75 -6.44 -9.62
N SER A 58 -9.57 -6.01 -10.08
CA SER A 58 -9.31 -5.75 -11.50
C SER A 58 -8.30 -6.76 -12.02
N ASN A 59 -8.48 -7.20 -13.27
CA ASN A 59 -7.51 -8.02 -14.00
C ASN A 59 -6.31 -7.16 -14.46
N SER A 60 -5.85 -6.22 -13.62
CA SER A 60 -4.69 -5.38 -13.91
C SER A 60 -3.45 -6.28 -14.04
N PRO A 61 -2.60 -6.08 -15.05
CA PRO A 61 -1.47 -6.96 -15.29
C PRO A 61 -0.52 -7.00 -14.08
N ARG A 62 0.04 -8.17 -13.81
CA ARG A 62 1.07 -8.33 -12.78
C ARG A 62 2.39 -7.84 -13.36
N ALA A 63 3.08 -6.94 -12.66
CA ALA A 63 4.42 -6.52 -13.07
C ALA A 63 5.38 -7.73 -13.02
N LEU A 64 6.12 -7.95 -14.11
CA LEU A 64 7.20 -8.94 -14.20
C LEU A 64 8.31 -8.64 -13.18
N LYS A 65 8.58 -7.34 -12.96
CA LYS A 65 9.61 -6.85 -12.04
C LYS A 65 9.19 -5.49 -11.50
N VAL A 66 9.53 -5.21 -10.25
CA VAL A 66 9.48 -3.84 -9.70
C VAL A 66 10.82 -3.53 -9.04
N GLN A 67 11.43 -2.41 -9.44
CA GLN A 67 12.76 -2.00 -8.98
C GLN A 67 12.64 -0.71 -8.18
N TYR A 68 12.94 -0.77 -6.88
CA TYR A 68 12.83 0.38 -5.97
C TYR A 68 14.17 1.11 -5.82
N GLN A 69 14.11 2.43 -5.82
CA GLN A 69 15.26 3.31 -5.58
C GLN A 69 14.92 4.31 -4.46
N ASP A 70 15.92 4.71 -3.68
CA ASP A 70 15.79 5.81 -2.71
C ASP A 70 15.99 7.14 -3.43
N GLU A 71 15.16 8.11 -3.09
CA GLU A 71 15.10 9.41 -3.76
C GLU A 71 14.63 10.47 -2.76
N SER A 72 14.87 11.75 -3.02
CA SER A 72 14.54 12.82 -2.06
C SER A 72 14.47 14.19 -2.73
N PHE A 73 13.29 14.55 -3.23
CA PHE A 73 13.02 15.88 -3.79
C PHE A 73 11.63 16.39 -3.38
N THR A 74 11.32 17.63 -3.77
CA THR A 74 10.01 18.25 -3.57
C THR A 74 9.63 18.96 -4.85
N THR A 75 8.52 18.52 -5.46
CA THR A 75 7.96 19.07 -6.69
C THR A 75 6.51 19.51 -6.45
N THR A 76 5.82 19.92 -7.49
CA THR A 76 4.38 20.20 -7.53
C THR A 76 3.63 19.14 -8.35
N LEU A 77 2.31 19.09 -8.21
CA LEU A 77 1.48 18.23 -9.04
C LEU A 77 1.39 18.80 -10.46
N ASP A 78 1.28 17.92 -11.45
CA ASP A 78 1.07 18.36 -12.82
C ASP A 78 -0.28 19.10 -13.01
N HIS A 79 -0.49 19.79 -14.13
CA HIS A 79 -1.79 20.37 -14.49
C HIS A 79 -2.89 19.31 -14.72
N GLU A 80 -2.55 18.13 -15.23
CA GLU A 80 -3.46 17.02 -15.54
C GLU A 80 -3.40 15.88 -14.50
N TYR A 81 -2.77 16.12 -13.35
CA TYR A 81 -2.59 15.17 -12.24
C TYR A 81 -3.86 14.41 -11.79
N TYR A 82 -5.05 14.95 -12.06
CA TYR A 82 -6.35 14.38 -11.67
C TYR A 82 -6.81 13.24 -12.59
N GLU A 83 -6.21 13.09 -13.77
CA GLU A 83 -6.40 11.94 -14.66
C GLU A 83 -5.68 10.69 -14.10
N GLU A 84 -4.59 10.95 -13.36
CA GLU A 84 -3.79 9.94 -12.70
C GLU A 84 -4.35 9.42 -11.37
N HIS A 85 -3.85 8.27 -10.94
CA HIS A 85 -4.34 7.56 -9.76
C HIS A 85 -3.33 7.53 -8.60
N LEU A 86 -3.85 7.66 -7.37
CA LEU A 86 -3.07 7.40 -6.16
C LEU A 86 -3.18 5.93 -5.74
N TYR A 87 -2.07 5.28 -5.46
CA TYR A 87 -2.00 3.87 -5.08
C TYR A 87 -1.37 3.65 -3.69
N LYS A 88 -1.72 2.55 -3.02
CA LYS A 88 -1.10 2.15 -1.74
C LYS A 88 0.27 1.47 -1.95
N TYR A 89 0.39 0.68 -3.01
CA TYR A 89 1.62 0.03 -3.47
C TYR A 89 1.83 0.38 -4.95
N VAL A 90 2.99 0.06 -5.53
CA VAL A 90 3.20 0.22 -6.98
C VAL A 90 2.21 -0.68 -7.74
N PRO A 91 1.58 -0.24 -8.85
CA PRO A 91 0.81 -1.09 -9.74
C PRO A 91 1.55 -2.38 -10.13
N GLY A 92 0.80 -3.47 -10.33
CA GLY A 92 1.35 -4.81 -10.59
C GLY A 92 2.14 -5.48 -9.44
N SER A 93 2.55 -4.76 -8.38
CA SER A 93 3.39 -5.32 -7.30
C SER A 93 2.66 -6.31 -6.38
N VAL A 94 1.33 -6.16 -6.22
CA VAL A 94 0.46 -6.99 -5.36
C VAL A 94 -0.86 -7.30 -6.06
N ASP A 95 -1.47 -8.45 -5.75
CA ASP A 95 -2.68 -8.93 -6.45
C ASP A 95 -3.94 -8.09 -6.19
N ARG A 96 -3.97 -7.34 -5.09
CA ARG A 96 -5.08 -6.44 -4.72
C ARG A 96 -4.52 -5.14 -4.17
N ASN A 97 -4.17 -4.23 -5.07
CA ASN A 97 -3.75 -2.88 -4.69
C ASN A 97 -4.96 -2.05 -4.24
N LYS A 98 -4.73 -1.02 -3.42
CA LYS A 98 -5.77 -0.04 -3.08
C LYS A 98 -5.49 1.26 -3.82
N THR A 99 -6.44 1.67 -4.63
CA THR A 99 -6.43 2.92 -5.39
C THR A 99 -7.27 3.98 -4.65
N TYR A 100 -6.95 5.26 -4.86
CA TYR A 100 -7.64 6.42 -4.29
C TYR A 100 -7.76 7.51 -5.37
N SER A 101 -8.86 8.27 -5.35
CA SER A 101 -8.99 9.51 -6.13
C SER A 101 -8.37 10.72 -5.38
N TRP A 102 -7.86 11.66 -6.17
CA TRP A 102 -7.41 13.00 -5.77
C TRP A 102 -8.49 13.90 -5.20
N ASP A 103 -9.77 13.74 -5.59
CA ASP A 103 -10.89 14.57 -5.13
C ASP A 103 -10.95 14.66 -3.60
N SER A 104 -10.63 13.54 -2.94
CA SER A 104 -10.60 13.39 -1.48
C SER A 104 -9.42 14.06 -0.77
N LYS A 105 -8.47 14.65 -1.51
CA LYS A 105 -7.19 15.16 -0.97
C LYS A 105 -7.15 16.67 -0.79
N ASN A 106 -8.10 17.41 -1.38
CA ASN A 106 -8.13 18.88 -1.34
C ASN A 106 -6.78 19.50 -1.79
N VAL A 107 -6.39 19.15 -3.02
CA VAL A 107 -5.15 19.58 -3.67
C VAL A 107 -5.44 20.34 -4.97
N SER A 108 -4.37 20.84 -5.59
CA SER A 108 -4.34 21.51 -6.89
C SER A 108 -2.95 21.30 -7.51
N SER A 109 -2.74 21.65 -8.79
CA SER A 109 -1.41 21.63 -9.43
C SER A 109 -0.35 22.37 -8.61
N GLN A 110 -0.69 23.48 -7.96
CA GLN A 110 0.23 24.24 -7.09
C GLN A 110 0.59 23.54 -5.75
N THR A 111 0.03 22.35 -5.48
CA THR A 111 0.27 21.62 -4.23
C THR A 111 1.65 20.97 -4.26
N LYS A 112 2.49 21.32 -3.28
CA LYS A 112 3.81 20.68 -3.11
C LYS A 112 3.68 19.27 -2.55
N VAL A 113 4.43 18.36 -3.15
CA VAL A 113 4.56 16.97 -2.71
C VAL A 113 6.02 16.61 -2.48
N HIS A 114 6.27 15.83 -1.43
CA HIS A 114 7.61 15.35 -1.09
C HIS A 114 7.78 13.91 -1.54
N VAL A 115 8.67 13.68 -2.51
CA VAL A 115 9.03 12.34 -2.98
C VAL A 115 10.12 11.77 -2.08
N ASP A 116 9.97 10.50 -1.68
CA ASP A 116 11.01 9.80 -0.90
C ASP A 116 11.39 8.40 -1.41
N LYS A 117 10.87 7.98 -2.57
CA LYS A 117 11.28 6.80 -3.34
C LYS A 117 10.79 6.91 -4.79
N ARG A 118 11.49 6.22 -5.70
CA ARG A 118 11.01 5.83 -7.02
C ARG A 118 10.89 4.32 -7.14
N ALA A 119 10.02 3.89 -8.04
CA ALA A 119 9.93 2.53 -8.53
C ALA A 119 9.89 2.54 -10.06
N ILE A 120 10.47 1.54 -10.69
CA ILE A 120 10.23 1.21 -12.10
C ILE A 120 9.53 -0.14 -12.12
N ALA A 121 8.30 -0.16 -12.61
CA ALA A 121 7.54 -1.38 -12.84
C ALA A 121 7.74 -1.82 -14.30
N THR A 122 8.05 -3.09 -14.50
CA THR A 122 8.16 -3.71 -15.82
C THR A 122 6.98 -4.63 -15.99
N PHE A 123 6.19 -4.43 -17.03
CA PHE A 123 5.11 -5.32 -17.41
C PHE A 123 5.49 -6.05 -18.70
N LYS A 124 4.53 -6.79 -19.28
CA LYS A 124 4.75 -7.61 -20.46
C LYS A 124 3.84 -7.07 -21.54
N ASP A 125 4.41 -6.57 -22.63
CA ASP A 125 3.61 -6.22 -23.80
C ASP A 125 2.94 -7.49 -24.36
N GLU A 126 1.69 -7.34 -24.82
CA GLU A 126 0.92 -8.42 -25.43
C GLU A 126 1.20 -8.56 -26.94
N ASP A 127 1.63 -7.48 -27.61
CA ASP A 127 1.66 -7.35 -29.06
C ASP A 127 3.05 -7.60 -29.70
N ASP A 128 4.14 -7.10 -29.10
CA ASP A 128 5.48 -7.10 -29.75
C ASP A 128 6.59 -7.91 -29.03
N HIS A 129 6.29 -8.42 -27.83
CA HIS A 129 7.23 -9.11 -26.91
C HIS A 129 8.31 -8.22 -26.26
N GLU A 130 8.23 -6.91 -26.42
CA GLU A 130 9.02 -5.98 -25.61
C GLU A 130 8.41 -5.86 -24.20
N ALA A 131 9.07 -5.08 -23.34
CA ALA A 131 8.69 -4.93 -21.95
C ALA A 131 8.43 -3.45 -21.68
N GLU A 132 7.16 -3.10 -21.46
CA GLU A 132 6.78 -1.75 -21.07
C GLU A 132 7.30 -1.42 -19.65
N HIS A 133 7.68 -0.15 -19.46
CA HIS A 133 8.36 0.35 -18.27
C HIS A 133 7.67 1.60 -17.74
N GLU A 134 6.89 1.46 -16.68
CA GLU A 134 6.22 2.56 -15.99
C GLU A 134 7.06 3.04 -14.80
N THR A 135 7.19 4.36 -14.62
CA THR A 135 7.83 4.95 -13.43
C THR A 135 6.76 5.35 -12.42
N PHE A 136 7.06 5.11 -11.13
CA PHE A 136 6.18 5.52 -10.04
C PHE A 136 6.97 6.21 -8.94
N PHE A 137 6.45 7.31 -8.40
CA PHE A 137 7.04 8.01 -7.26
C PHE A 137 6.22 7.82 -5.99
N ARG A 138 6.90 7.72 -4.84
CA ARG A 138 6.25 7.65 -3.53
C ARG A 138 6.18 9.03 -2.89
N ILE A 139 4.99 9.62 -2.91
CA ILE A 139 4.72 10.98 -2.47
C ILE A 139 4.16 11.06 -1.05
N LYS A 140 4.42 12.20 -0.39
CA LYS A 140 3.64 12.74 0.74
C LYS A 140 3.06 14.09 0.32
N ILE A 141 1.76 14.28 0.52
CA ILE A 141 1.05 15.51 0.15
C ILE A 141 1.18 16.52 1.30
N GLY A 142 1.81 17.67 1.05
CA GLY A 142 2.08 18.69 2.06
C GLY A 142 2.77 18.16 3.32
N ASN A 143 2.46 18.74 4.48
CA ASN A 143 3.05 18.37 5.77
C ASN A 143 2.50 17.06 6.38
N HIS A 144 1.68 16.28 5.67
CA HIS A 144 1.06 15.05 6.19
C HIS A 144 2.02 13.86 6.19
N ALA A 145 3.03 13.89 7.06
CA ALA A 145 4.14 12.93 7.13
C ALA A 145 3.74 11.44 7.22
N ASN A 146 2.54 11.14 7.73
CA ASN A 146 2.11 9.79 8.09
C ASN A 146 1.45 9.01 6.95
N GLN A 147 1.02 9.66 5.87
CA GLN A 147 0.36 8.98 4.75
C GLN A 147 1.16 9.16 3.46
N LYS A 148 1.50 8.03 2.84
CA LYS A 148 2.25 7.96 1.59
C LYS A 148 1.42 7.26 0.53
N TYR A 149 1.59 7.68 -0.71
CA TYR A 149 0.96 7.10 -1.89
C TYR A 149 2.02 6.86 -2.96
N TRP A 150 1.78 5.91 -3.86
CA TRP A 150 2.47 5.80 -5.14
C TRP A 150 1.63 6.46 -6.23
N VAL A 151 2.27 7.04 -7.24
CA VAL A 151 1.62 7.77 -8.35
C VAL A 151 2.51 7.66 -9.59
N SER A 152 1.94 7.71 -10.81
CA SER A 152 2.73 7.78 -12.05
C SER A 152 3.65 9.01 -12.05
N ASP A 153 4.71 9.00 -12.85
CA ASP A 153 5.53 10.19 -13.08
C ASP A 153 4.74 11.32 -13.75
N ASP A 154 3.78 11.01 -14.62
CA ASP A 154 2.91 11.99 -15.31
C ASP A 154 2.09 12.89 -14.36
N ALA A 155 1.87 12.46 -13.12
CA ALA A 155 1.12 13.25 -12.13
C ALA A 155 1.95 14.35 -11.45
N LEU A 156 3.26 14.39 -11.71
CA LEU A 156 4.22 15.34 -11.13
C LEU A 156 4.71 16.30 -12.21
N GLN A 157 5.02 17.53 -11.83
CA GLN A 157 5.72 18.43 -12.75
C GLN A 157 7.10 17.87 -13.06
N ASP A 158 7.50 17.92 -14.34
CA ASP A 158 8.86 17.59 -14.76
C ASP A 158 9.82 18.77 -14.51
N ASP A 159 9.86 19.24 -13.25
CA ASP A 159 10.87 20.22 -12.79
C ASP A 159 12.25 19.57 -12.57
N HIS A 160 12.50 18.44 -13.27
CA HIS A 160 13.71 17.62 -13.22
C HIS A 160 14.38 17.44 -14.59
N GLU A 161 13.79 17.96 -15.68
CA GLU A 161 14.58 18.47 -16.79
C GLU A 161 15.59 19.48 -16.23
N ASN A 162 16.84 19.06 -16.13
CA ASN A 162 17.92 19.96 -15.77
C ASN A 162 18.12 20.85 -16.99
N ASP A 163 17.74 22.12 -16.87
CA ASP A 163 18.14 23.20 -17.79
C ASP A 163 19.68 23.25 -17.87
N PHE A 164 20.23 22.45 -18.77
CA PHE A 164 21.58 22.61 -19.29
C PHE A 164 21.54 23.74 -20.32
N ASP A 165 21.42 24.97 -19.82
CA ASP A 165 21.80 26.18 -20.55
C ASP A 165 23.30 26.06 -20.94
N ASP A 166 23.59 25.97 -22.24
CA ASP A 166 24.93 25.98 -22.87
C ASP A 166 25.05 27.19 -23.83
#